data_AF-A0A520UQI8-F1
#
_entry.id   AF-A0A520UQI8-F1
#
_cell.length_a   1.000
_cell.length_b   1.000
_cell.length_c   1.000
_cell.angle_alpha   90.00
_cell.angle_beta   90.00
_cell.angle_gamma   90.00
#
_symmetry.space_group_name_H-M   'P 1'
#
loop_
_entity.id
_entity.type
_entity.pdbx_description
1 polymer ?
#
loop_
_entity_poly.entity_id
_entity_poly.type
_entity_poly.pdbx_seq_one_letter_code
_entity_poly.pdbx_strand_id
1 'polypeptide(L)'
;MKDVKSTFTSLVVLLIIFCFIIIYNNSEQVDDIKEINDWETIFNGEDFDGWEIKIRGEELGNNFKNTFKVNDGSLKVSYENYENFDDRFGHIFYTKSKFKNYHLKLEYKFSGEHLKGAPGWSIKNSGIMLHSQHPSTMLLDQDFPVSSEVQLLGGLGTEERSTANMCSPGIDVDINSEKAKYHCVNSTSNTYHNDDWVKVEVIVKSNNIVHHIVESDTVISYSNLRVGGDKIPENYLSRLSEPLVDGYISLQSEGHPVEFKNIKIKNLD
;
A
#
# COMPACT_ATOMS: atom_id res chain seq x y z
N MET A 1 -17.62 -25.81 80.12
CA MET A 1 -17.07 -24.72 79.28
C MET A 1 -15.77 -25.13 78.57
N LYS A 2 -15.72 -26.30 77.90
CA LYS A 2 -14.51 -26.75 77.19
C LYS A 2 -14.63 -26.88 75.66
N ASP A 3 -15.82 -26.72 75.08
CA ASP A 3 -16.02 -27.05 73.66
C ASP A 3 -16.34 -25.87 72.73
N VAL A 4 -16.15 -24.62 73.19
CA VAL A 4 -16.46 -23.43 72.36
C VAL A 4 -15.21 -22.90 71.62
N LYS A 5 -13.99 -23.10 72.16
CA LYS A 5 -12.78 -22.59 71.51
C LYS A 5 -12.35 -23.41 70.29
N SER A 6 -12.47 -24.74 70.35
CA SER A 6 -12.07 -25.64 69.25
C SER A 6 -12.97 -25.50 68.01
N THR A 7 -14.28 -25.35 68.23
CA THR A 7 -15.26 -25.09 67.17
C THR A 7 -15.04 -23.74 66.49
N PHE A 8 -14.66 -22.70 67.26
CA PHE A 8 -14.37 -21.38 66.70
C PHE A 8 -13.11 -21.35 65.82
N THR A 9 -12.05 -22.07 66.22
CA THR A 9 -10.82 -22.15 65.40
C THR A 9 -11.07 -22.95 64.11
N SER A 10 -11.89 -24.00 64.17
CA SER A 10 -12.24 -24.81 63.01
C SER A 10 -13.12 -24.05 62.00
N LEU A 11 -14.03 -23.18 62.48
CA LEU A 11 -14.87 -22.34 61.62
C LEU A 11 -14.07 -21.25 60.88
N VAL A 12 -13.07 -20.65 61.54
CA VAL A 12 -12.19 -19.62 60.93
C VAL A 12 -11.29 -20.23 59.85
N VAL A 13 -10.77 -21.44 60.07
CA VAL A 13 -9.98 -22.16 59.06
C VAL A 13 -10.84 -22.53 57.84
N LEU A 14 -12.09 -22.96 58.06
CA LEU A 14 -13.02 -23.25 56.95
C LEU A 14 -13.35 -21.98 56.13
N LEU A 15 -13.54 -20.84 56.78
CA LEU A 15 -13.81 -19.55 56.13
C LEU A 15 -12.62 -19.05 55.31
N ILE A 16 -11.39 -19.23 55.80
CA ILE A 16 -10.18 -18.86 55.06
C ILE A 16 -10.00 -19.76 53.83
N ILE A 17 -10.25 -21.06 53.94
CA ILE A 17 -10.19 -22.00 52.80
C ILE A 17 -11.29 -21.65 51.77
N PHE A 18 -12.50 -21.29 52.21
CA PHE A 18 -13.58 -20.89 51.31
C PHE A 18 -13.28 -19.57 50.59
N CYS A 19 -12.65 -18.59 51.27
CA CYS A 19 -12.17 -17.36 50.64
C CYS A 19 -11.04 -17.61 49.64
N PHE A 20 -10.11 -18.54 49.90
CA PHE A 20 -9.08 -18.91 48.93
C PHE A 20 -9.66 -19.58 47.66
N ILE A 21 -10.73 -20.39 47.80
CA ILE A 21 -11.41 -21.02 46.65
C ILE A 21 -12.19 -20.00 45.82
N ILE A 22 -12.79 -18.98 46.44
CA ILE A 22 -13.47 -17.90 45.71
C ILE A 22 -12.48 -16.99 44.97
N ILE A 23 -11.29 -16.75 45.54
CA ILE A 23 -10.23 -15.97 44.87
C ILE A 23 -9.61 -16.76 43.72
N TYR A 24 -9.45 -18.09 43.84
CA TYR A 24 -8.90 -18.93 42.76
C TYR A 24 -9.89 -19.14 41.59
N ASN A 25 -11.20 -19.13 41.86
CA ASN A 25 -12.23 -19.22 40.81
C ASN A 25 -12.56 -17.88 40.13
N ASN A 26 -11.96 -16.78 40.59
CA ASN A 26 -12.05 -15.45 39.95
C ASN A 26 -10.78 -15.07 39.19
N SER A 27 -9.95 -16.05 38.79
CA SER A 27 -9.18 -15.83 37.56
C SER A 27 -10.19 -15.87 36.42
N GLU A 28 -10.84 -14.73 36.18
CA GLU A 28 -11.48 -14.48 34.89
C GLU A 28 -10.45 -14.89 33.85
N GLN A 29 -10.83 -15.87 33.02
CA GLN A 29 -10.32 -15.90 31.67
C GLN A 29 -10.57 -14.51 31.12
N VAL A 30 -9.54 -13.67 31.16
CA VAL A 30 -9.34 -12.73 30.09
C VAL A 30 -9.16 -13.64 28.89
N ASP A 31 -10.27 -13.97 28.25
CA ASP A 31 -10.24 -14.35 26.85
C ASP A 31 -9.47 -13.21 26.21
N ASP A 32 -8.21 -13.48 25.86
CA ASP A 32 -7.51 -12.76 24.83
C ASP A 32 -8.48 -12.80 23.64
N ILE A 33 -9.33 -11.77 23.54
CA ILE A 33 -9.81 -11.30 22.25
C ILE A 33 -8.52 -10.83 21.59
N LYS A 34 -7.77 -11.80 21.07
CA LYS A 34 -6.85 -11.61 19.98
C LYS A 34 -7.77 -11.03 18.92
N GLU A 35 -7.80 -9.70 18.81
CA GLU A 35 -8.35 -9.04 17.63
C GLU A 35 -7.84 -9.88 16.48
N ILE A 36 -8.75 -10.52 15.76
CA ILE A 36 -8.39 -11.15 14.50
C ILE A 36 -7.97 -9.97 13.64
N ASN A 37 -6.67 -9.72 13.67
CA ASN A 37 -6.08 -8.64 12.93
C ASN A 37 -6.12 -9.09 11.48
N ASP A 38 -7.22 -8.79 10.80
CA ASP A 38 -7.46 -9.15 9.39
C ASP A 38 -6.45 -8.50 8.42
N TRP A 39 -5.48 -7.74 8.95
CA TRP A 39 -4.37 -7.18 8.20
C TRP A 39 -3.29 -8.22 7.94
N GLU A 40 -3.08 -8.53 6.67
CA GLU A 40 -1.96 -9.29 6.15
C GLU A 40 -0.80 -8.33 5.84
N THR A 41 0.42 -8.64 6.29
CA THR A 41 1.64 -7.97 5.83
C THR A 41 2.08 -8.61 4.52
N ILE A 42 2.13 -7.84 3.44
CA ILE A 42 2.45 -8.36 2.09
C ILE A 42 3.92 -8.18 1.70
N PHE A 43 4.69 -7.39 2.46
CA PHE A 43 6.14 -7.31 2.33
C PHE A 43 6.81 -7.73 3.63
N ASN A 44 7.63 -8.79 3.57
CA ASN A 44 8.19 -9.43 4.77
C ASN A 44 9.35 -8.64 5.40
N GLY A 45 9.91 -7.64 4.70
CA GLY A 45 11.05 -6.86 5.19
C GLY A 45 12.41 -7.53 4.99
N GLU A 46 12.47 -8.69 4.35
CA GLU A 46 13.69 -9.49 4.20
C GLU A 46 14.05 -9.72 2.73
N ASP A 47 13.06 -10.00 1.89
CA ASP A 47 13.24 -10.27 0.46
C ASP A 47 11.98 -9.89 -0.35
N PHE A 48 11.97 -10.32 -1.62
CA PHE A 48 10.86 -10.10 -2.55
C PHE A 48 9.96 -11.32 -2.71
N ASP A 49 9.85 -12.20 -1.72
CA ASP A 49 8.94 -13.34 -1.81
C ASP A 49 7.49 -12.89 -2.05
N GLY A 50 6.89 -13.41 -3.12
CA GLY A 50 5.56 -13.01 -3.61
C GLY A 50 5.53 -11.73 -4.45
N TRP A 51 6.69 -11.13 -4.72
CA TRP A 51 6.82 -9.95 -5.57
C TRP A 51 7.57 -10.25 -6.87
N GLU A 52 7.08 -9.70 -7.98
CA GLU A 52 7.71 -9.78 -9.29
C GLU A 52 8.10 -8.40 -9.79
N ILE A 53 9.30 -8.28 -10.38
CA ILE A 53 9.83 -7.01 -10.88
C ILE A 53 9.64 -6.95 -12.40
N LYS A 54 9.05 -5.86 -12.90
CA LYS A 54 9.04 -5.53 -14.33
C LYS A 54 9.64 -4.14 -14.52
N ILE A 55 10.77 -4.10 -15.22
CA ILE A 55 11.41 -2.86 -15.66
C ILE A 55 11.29 -2.78 -17.18
N ARG A 56 11.04 -1.57 -17.69
CA ARG A 56 10.96 -1.32 -19.12
C ARG A 56 12.28 -1.69 -19.82
N GLY A 57 12.18 -2.41 -20.93
CA GLY A 57 13.33 -2.91 -21.70
C GLY A 57 13.98 -4.17 -21.13
N GLU A 58 13.44 -4.72 -20.04
CA GLU A 58 14.01 -5.88 -19.35
C GLU A 58 12.99 -7.03 -19.26
N GLU A 59 13.47 -8.28 -19.26
CA GLU A 59 12.63 -9.45 -19.04
C GLU A 59 11.97 -9.43 -17.65
N LEU A 60 10.81 -10.07 -17.52
CA LEU A 60 10.11 -10.20 -16.24
C LEU A 60 11.02 -10.87 -15.19
N GLY A 61 11.09 -10.28 -14.00
CA GLY A 61 11.93 -10.73 -12.91
C GLY A 61 13.36 -10.18 -12.93
N ASN A 62 13.81 -9.55 -14.03
CA ASN A 62 15.13 -8.95 -14.06
C ASN A 62 15.16 -7.63 -13.27
N ASN A 63 15.80 -7.65 -12.09
CA ASN A 63 16.05 -6.47 -11.28
C ASN A 63 17.27 -5.70 -11.81
N PHE A 64 17.09 -5.05 -12.96
CA PHE A 64 18.15 -4.31 -13.65
C PHE A 64 18.85 -3.34 -12.70
N LYS A 65 20.19 -3.44 -12.62
CA LYS A 65 21.04 -2.58 -11.79
C LYS A 65 20.68 -2.56 -10.29
N ASN A 66 19.97 -3.58 -9.80
CA ASN A 66 19.47 -3.65 -8.44
C ASN A 66 18.59 -2.43 -8.07
N THR A 67 17.66 -2.05 -8.96
CA THR A 67 16.70 -0.97 -8.72
C THR A 67 15.91 -1.19 -7.45
N PHE A 68 15.34 -2.38 -7.26
CA PHE A 68 14.60 -2.72 -6.06
C PHE A 68 15.53 -3.41 -5.06
N LYS A 69 15.53 -2.94 -3.82
CA LYS A 69 16.33 -3.50 -2.73
C LYS A 69 15.52 -3.65 -1.46
N VAL A 70 16.00 -4.48 -0.56
CA VAL A 70 15.56 -4.48 0.84
C VAL A 70 16.62 -3.76 1.67
N ASN A 71 16.19 -2.80 2.49
CA ASN A 71 17.06 -2.06 3.40
C ASN A 71 16.34 -1.85 4.73
N ASP A 72 16.89 -2.35 5.83
CA ASP A 72 16.36 -2.17 7.20
C ASP A 72 14.85 -2.46 7.31
N GLY A 73 14.39 -3.58 6.76
CA GLY A 73 12.97 -3.96 6.79
C GLY A 73 12.07 -3.22 5.80
N SER A 74 12.64 -2.34 4.96
CA SER A 74 11.93 -1.52 3.98
C SER A 74 12.23 -1.92 2.54
N LEU A 75 11.25 -1.79 1.66
CA LEU A 75 11.42 -1.93 0.22
C LEU A 75 11.94 -0.58 -0.32
N LYS A 76 13.09 -0.60 -0.99
CA LYS A 76 13.76 0.60 -1.48
C LYS A 76 13.88 0.57 -3.00
N VAL A 77 13.52 1.67 -3.64
CA VAL A 77 13.89 2.00 -5.02
C VAL A 77 15.21 2.77 -4.98
N SER A 78 16.24 2.26 -5.66
CA SER A 78 17.58 2.83 -5.71
C SER A 78 18.03 3.02 -7.16
N TYR A 79 18.75 4.12 -7.39
CA TYR A 79 19.38 4.44 -8.66
C TYR A 79 20.91 4.53 -8.56
N GLU A 80 21.51 4.01 -7.49
CA GLU A 80 22.96 4.15 -7.22
C GLU A 80 23.87 3.57 -8.33
N ASN A 81 23.38 2.60 -9.09
CA ASN A 81 24.12 1.92 -10.17
C ASN A 81 23.79 2.51 -11.55
N TYR A 82 23.03 3.62 -11.60
CA TYR A 82 22.63 4.28 -12.82
C TYR A 82 23.48 5.52 -13.11
N GLU A 83 23.86 5.68 -14.37
CA GLU A 83 24.49 6.92 -14.85
C GLU A 83 23.43 7.89 -15.40
N ASN A 84 22.43 7.36 -16.13
CA ASN A 84 21.24 8.06 -16.59
C ASN A 84 20.02 7.13 -16.44
N PHE A 85 18.81 7.71 -16.48
CA PHE A 85 17.56 6.96 -16.33
C PHE A 85 17.21 6.07 -17.52
N ASP A 86 17.49 6.51 -18.75
CA ASP A 86 17.30 5.75 -19.99
C ASP A 86 15.90 5.09 -20.12
N ASP A 87 14.87 5.84 -19.70
CA ASP A 87 13.46 5.41 -19.68
C ASP A 87 13.26 4.05 -18.99
N ARG A 88 14.03 3.77 -17.93
CA ARG A 88 13.93 2.57 -17.10
C ARG A 88 12.82 2.70 -16.04
N PHE A 89 11.60 2.98 -16.51
CA PHE A 89 10.40 2.92 -15.69
C PHE A 89 10.26 1.49 -15.13
N GLY A 90 10.03 1.39 -13.83
CA GLY A 90 10.04 0.11 -13.12
C GLY A 90 8.85 -0.03 -12.20
N HIS A 91 8.40 -1.26 -12.01
CA HIS A 91 7.31 -1.59 -11.11
C HIS A 91 7.62 -2.93 -10.42
N ILE A 92 7.34 -3.02 -9.13
CA ILE A 92 7.38 -4.28 -8.38
C ILE A 92 5.97 -4.66 -7.92
N PHE A 93 5.51 -5.85 -8.30
CA PHE A 93 4.11 -6.30 -8.21
C PHE A 93 3.97 -7.39 -7.17
N TYR A 94 3.00 -7.29 -6.26
CA TYR A 94 2.64 -8.43 -5.42
C TYR A 94 1.74 -9.37 -6.23
N THR A 95 2.26 -10.53 -6.65
CA THR A 95 1.59 -11.43 -7.59
C THR A 95 0.92 -12.64 -6.93
N LYS A 96 1.08 -12.82 -5.61
CA LYS A 96 0.45 -13.93 -4.86
C LYS A 96 -1.08 -13.90 -4.88
N SER A 97 -1.69 -12.72 -5.00
CA SER A 97 -3.14 -12.55 -4.97
C SER A 97 -3.60 -11.44 -5.90
N LYS A 98 -4.79 -11.62 -6.50
CA LYS A 98 -5.58 -10.53 -7.09
C LYS A 98 -6.53 -9.98 -6.04
N PHE A 99 -6.65 -8.66 -5.96
CA PHE A 99 -7.52 -8.00 -5.00
C PHE A 99 -8.67 -7.30 -5.69
N LYS A 100 -9.84 -7.38 -5.06
CA LYS A 100 -11.10 -6.78 -5.52
C LYS A 100 -11.61 -5.72 -4.56
N ASN A 101 -11.79 -6.12 -3.30
CA ASN A 101 -12.29 -5.28 -2.22
C ASN A 101 -11.24 -5.31 -1.12
N TYR A 102 -10.61 -4.19 -0.82
CA TYR A 102 -9.51 -4.16 0.14
C TYR A 102 -9.26 -2.78 0.74
N HIS A 103 -8.60 -2.80 1.89
CA HIS A 103 -7.98 -1.65 2.51
C HIS A 103 -6.46 -1.90 2.53
N LEU A 104 -5.72 -1.13 1.75
CA LEU A 104 -4.25 -1.14 1.71
C LEU A 104 -3.72 0.01 2.57
N LYS A 105 -2.64 -0.21 3.30
CA LYS A 105 -1.86 0.85 3.93
C LYS A 105 -0.37 0.61 3.79
N LEU A 106 0.38 1.70 3.66
CA LEU A 106 1.84 1.72 3.68
C LEU A 106 2.34 3.10 4.13
N GLU A 107 3.63 3.18 4.43
CA GLU A 107 4.34 4.44 4.60
C GLU A 107 5.39 4.57 3.49
N TYR A 108 5.58 5.78 2.96
CA TYR A 108 6.63 6.07 1.99
C TYR A 108 7.49 7.26 2.42
N LYS A 109 8.70 7.33 1.90
CA LYS A 109 9.62 8.46 2.10
C LYS A 109 10.56 8.59 0.91
N PHE A 110 10.70 9.81 0.39
CA PHE A 110 11.70 10.11 -0.65
C PHE A 110 13.07 10.38 -0.03
N SER A 111 14.14 10.07 -0.77
CA SER A 111 15.50 10.36 -0.35
C SER A 111 16.43 10.52 -1.56
N GLY A 112 17.65 10.99 -1.31
CA GLY A 112 18.67 11.11 -2.34
C GLY A 112 18.29 12.06 -3.48
N GLU A 113 19.02 11.93 -4.59
CA GLU A 113 18.93 12.83 -5.73
C GLU A 113 18.07 12.23 -6.85
N HIS A 114 17.39 13.11 -7.59
CA HIS A 114 16.69 12.74 -8.83
C HIS A 114 17.73 12.32 -9.88
N LEU A 115 17.52 11.16 -10.49
CA LEU A 115 18.45 10.58 -11.43
C LEU A 115 18.49 11.40 -12.72
N LYS A 116 19.70 11.70 -13.19
CA LYS A 116 19.92 12.40 -14.46
C LYS A 116 19.17 11.72 -15.61
N GLY A 117 18.49 12.53 -16.42
CA GLY A 117 17.74 12.06 -17.59
C GLY A 117 16.37 11.49 -17.27
N ALA A 118 16.00 11.35 -15.99
CA ALA A 118 14.62 11.08 -15.62
C ALA A 118 13.73 12.30 -15.94
N PRO A 119 12.44 12.11 -16.24
CA PRO A 119 11.56 13.22 -16.55
C PRO A 119 11.46 14.24 -15.41
N GLY A 120 11.39 15.53 -15.73
CA GLY A 120 11.36 16.59 -14.70
C GLY A 120 10.16 16.51 -13.75
N TRP A 121 9.06 15.89 -14.19
CA TRP A 121 7.88 15.65 -13.36
C TRP A 121 8.08 14.54 -12.32
N SER A 122 9.15 13.75 -12.44
CA SER A 122 9.39 12.61 -11.54
C SER A 122 10.29 12.93 -10.34
N ILE A 123 10.64 14.21 -10.13
CA ILE A 123 11.34 14.66 -8.92
C ILE A 123 10.45 14.40 -7.69
N LYS A 124 10.96 13.62 -6.73
CA LYS A 124 10.22 13.10 -5.57
C LYS A 124 8.84 12.56 -5.98
N ASN A 125 8.83 11.69 -6.98
CA ASN A 125 7.63 11.06 -7.54
C ASN A 125 7.75 9.54 -7.52
N SER A 126 6.65 8.89 -7.20
CA SER A 126 6.44 7.45 -7.22
C SER A 126 4.92 7.21 -7.20
N GLY A 127 4.49 5.97 -7.05
CA GLY A 127 3.08 5.63 -7.09
C GLY A 127 2.77 4.23 -6.58
N ILE A 128 1.53 4.07 -6.12
CA ILE A 128 0.90 2.77 -5.85
C ILE A 128 -0.06 2.48 -6.99
N MET A 129 0.17 1.42 -7.75
CA MET A 129 -0.76 0.99 -8.78
C MET A 129 -1.80 0.07 -8.14
N LEU A 130 -3.07 0.38 -8.39
CA LEU A 130 -4.25 -0.33 -7.92
C LEU A 130 -4.91 -1.04 -9.09
N HIS A 131 -5.40 -2.25 -8.83
CA HIS A 131 -6.03 -3.11 -9.84
C HIS A 131 -5.17 -3.22 -11.11
N SER A 132 -3.85 -3.35 -10.94
CA SER A 132 -2.94 -3.29 -12.06
C SER A 132 -3.00 -4.54 -12.93
N GLN A 133 -2.69 -4.35 -14.22
CA GLN A 133 -2.35 -5.40 -15.15
C GLN A 133 -1.28 -6.35 -14.58
N HIS A 134 -1.41 -7.65 -14.84
CA HIS A 134 -0.39 -8.63 -14.44
C HIS A 134 0.93 -8.37 -15.18
N PRO A 135 2.10 -8.38 -14.51
CA PRO A 135 3.37 -8.01 -15.12
C PRO A 135 3.78 -8.90 -16.30
N SER A 136 3.40 -10.18 -16.31
CA SER A 136 3.67 -11.09 -17.45
C SER A 136 2.93 -10.74 -18.74
N THR A 137 1.91 -9.87 -18.66
CA THR A 137 1.17 -9.41 -19.83
C THR A 137 1.61 -8.03 -20.29
N MET A 138 2.50 -7.35 -19.56
CA MET A 138 3.05 -6.07 -20.00
C MET A 138 4.01 -6.27 -21.16
N LEU A 139 4.00 -5.35 -22.13
CA LEU A 139 4.98 -5.38 -23.22
C LEU A 139 6.39 -5.12 -22.66
N LEU A 140 7.42 -5.54 -23.39
CA LEU A 140 8.82 -5.32 -23.01
C LEU A 140 9.09 -3.83 -22.72
N ASP A 141 8.60 -2.97 -23.61
CA ASP A 141 8.87 -1.53 -23.63
C ASP A 141 7.71 -0.68 -23.05
N GLN A 142 6.77 -1.31 -22.33
CA GLN A 142 5.64 -0.62 -21.71
C GLN A 142 6.10 0.13 -20.44
N ASP A 143 5.81 1.43 -20.39
CA ASP A 143 6.22 2.31 -19.29
C ASP A 143 5.48 2.01 -17.98
N PHE A 144 4.14 1.91 -18.04
CA PHE A 144 3.25 1.76 -16.88
C PHE A 144 2.25 0.61 -17.10
N PRO A 145 1.90 -0.19 -16.07
CA PRO A 145 0.81 -1.14 -16.17
C PRO A 145 -0.51 -0.41 -16.34
N VAL A 146 -1.46 -1.01 -17.09
CA VAL A 146 -2.84 -0.52 -17.07
C VAL A 146 -3.38 -0.62 -15.64
N SER A 147 -3.66 0.51 -14.99
CA SER A 147 -3.99 0.57 -13.57
C SER A 147 -4.57 1.92 -13.16
N SER A 148 -5.16 1.98 -11.95
CA SER A 148 -5.39 3.26 -11.27
C SER A 148 -4.19 3.57 -10.39
N GLU A 149 -3.68 4.78 -10.40
CA GLU A 149 -2.48 5.16 -9.66
C GLU A 149 -2.81 6.10 -8.50
N VAL A 150 -2.24 5.80 -7.34
CA VAL A 150 -2.09 6.73 -6.21
C VAL A 150 -0.72 7.38 -6.34
N GLN A 151 -0.67 8.58 -6.91
CA GLN A 151 0.60 9.27 -7.14
C GLN A 151 1.16 9.78 -5.80
N LEU A 152 2.37 9.34 -5.48
CA LEU A 152 3.10 9.70 -4.27
C LEU A 152 4.10 10.80 -4.60
N LEU A 153 4.01 11.93 -3.92
CA LEU A 153 4.81 13.12 -4.18
C LEU A 153 5.45 13.59 -2.88
N GLY A 154 6.67 14.08 -2.98
CA GLY A 154 7.33 14.86 -1.93
C GLY A 154 7.33 16.34 -2.26
N GLY A 155 7.29 17.19 -1.24
CA GLY A 155 7.35 18.64 -1.41
C GLY A 155 8.70 19.10 -1.96
N LEU A 156 8.67 20.19 -2.75
CA LEU A 156 9.86 20.78 -3.38
C LEU A 156 10.47 21.96 -2.60
N GLY A 157 9.85 22.32 -1.47
CA GLY A 157 10.38 23.25 -0.46
C GLY A 157 9.70 24.61 -0.43
N THR A 158 8.98 25.01 -1.47
CA THR A 158 8.39 26.37 -1.56
C THR A 158 6.95 26.40 -2.03
N GLU A 159 6.50 25.43 -2.82
CA GLU A 159 5.17 25.42 -3.44
C GLU A 159 4.30 24.29 -2.90
N GLU A 160 2.99 24.54 -2.88
CA GLU A 160 2.01 23.51 -2.59
C GLU A 160 2.06 22.42 -3.67
N ARG A 161 2.17 21.17 -3.21
CA ARG A 161 2.24 19.96 -4.01
C ARG A 161 1.58 18.83 -3.24
N SER A 162 0.29 18.62 -3.52
CA SER A 162 -0.47 17.53 -2.92
C SER A 162 0.05 16.16 -3.38
N THR A 163 -0.16 15.16 -2.54
CA THR A 163 0.18 13.76 -2.75
C THR A 163 -1.07 12.87 -2.71
N ALA A 164 -0.92 11.59 -2.99
CA ALA A 164 -2.01 10.65 -3.21
C ALA A 164 -3.02 11.18 -4.24
N ASN A 165 -2.51 11.82 -5.31
CA ASN A 165 -3.32 12.23 -6.45
C ASN A 165 -3.82 10.99 -7.19
N MET A 166 -4.92 11.11 -7.94
CA MET A 166 -5.36 10.05 -8.85
C MET A 166 -4.65 10.25 -10.19
N CYS A 167 -3.94 9.23 -10.69
CA CYS A 167 -3.48 9.18 -12.07
C CYS A 167 -4.04 7.94 -12.79
N SER A 168 -4.22 8.00 -14.10
CA SER A 168 -5.00 6.99 -14.85
C SER A 168 -4.25 6.36 -16.04
N PRO A 169 -3.13 5.64 -15.84
CA PRO A 169 -2.40 5.01 -16.93
C PRO A 169 -3.23 3.88 -17.56
N GLY A 170 -3.74 4.12 -18.77
CA GLY A 170 -4.52 3.14 -19.53
C GLY A 170 -5.93 2.87 -18.99
N ILE A 171 -6.45 3.73 -18.12
CA ILE A 171 -7.81 3.65 -17.59
C ILE A 171 -8.53 4.98 -17.67
N ASP A 172 -9.85 4.93 -17.55
CA ASP A 172 -10.72 6.06 -17.21
C ASP A 172 -11.32 5.85 -15.82
N VAL A 173 -11.57 6.96 -15.12
CA VAL A 173 -12.31 6.99 -13.85
C VAL A 173 -13.32 8.15 -13.87
N ASP A 174 -14.30 8.10 -12.99
CA ASP A 174 -15.26 9.19 -12.79
C ASP A 174 -15.04 9.85 -11.43
N ILE A 175 -14.89 11.18 -11.43
CA ILE A 175 -14.77 12.05 -10.25
C ILE A 175 -15.99 12.96 -10.23
N ASN A 176 -16.69 13.02 -9.10
CA ASN A 176 -17.96 13.75 -8.98
C ASN A 176 -18.98 13.33 -10.07
N SER A 177 -19.04 12.03 -10.36
CA SER A 177 -19.93 11.43 -11.37
C SER A 177 -19.67 11.86 -12.83
N GLU A 178 -18.56 12.54 -13.10
CA GLU A 178 -18.11 12.86 -14.46
C GLU A 178 -16.78 12.17 -14.76
N LYS A 179 -16.60 11.72 -16.00
CA LYS A 179 -15.30 11.19 -16.45
C LYS A 179 -14.19 12.22 -16.20
N ALA A 180 -13.12 11.79 -15.54
CA ALA A 180 -11.96 12.64 -15.27
C ALA A 180 -11.40 13.21 -16.60
N LYS A 181 -11.18 14.52 -16.63
CA LYS A 181 -10.73 15.24 -17.83
C LYS A 181 -9.23 15.12 -18.06
N TYR A 182 -8.47 14.87 -17.01
CA TYR A 182 -7.01 14.84 -17.02
C TYR A 182 -6.53 13.49 -16.52
N HIS A 183 -5.37 13.07 -17.04
CA HIS A 183 -4.69 11.85 -16.61
C HIS A 183 -4.42 11.87 -15.11
N CYS A 184 -3.94 13.00 -14.57
CA CYS A 184 -3.76 13.20 -13.13
C CYS A 184 -4.72 14.26 -12.60
N VAL A 185 -5.36 13.98 -11.46
CA VAL A 185 -6.24 14.90 -10.73
C VAL A 185 -5.75 15.03 -9.30
N ASN A 186 -5.44 16.27 -8.91
CA ASN A 186 -4.89 16.59 -7.61
C ASN A 186 -5.86 16.20 -6.48
N SER A 187 -5.30 15.63 -5.42
CA SER A 187 -6.00 15.43 -4.15
C SER A 187 -6.04 16.74 -3.33
N THR A 188 -6.74 16.71 -2.20
CA THR A 188 -6.76 17.81 -1.23
C THR A 188 -5.73 17.64 -0.09
N SER A 189 -4.73 16.78 -0.25
CA SER A 189 -3.73 16.55 0.81
C SER A 189 -2.86 17.80 1.05
N ASN A 190 -2.26 17.85 2.24
CA ASN A 190 -1.16 18.76 2.51
C ASN A 190 0.08 18.42 1.67
N THR A 191 1.03 19.35 1.65
CA THR A 191 2.36 19.17 1.11
C THR A 191 3.32 18.71 2.19
N TYR A 192 4.07 17.63 1.93
CA TYR A 192 5.05 17.07 2.86
C TYR A 192 6.45 17.45 2.40
N HIS A 193 6.96 18.58 2.90
CA HIS A 193 8.25 19.14 2.48
C HIS A 193 9.47 18.42 3.05
N ASN A 194 9.34 17.90 4.27
CA ASN A 194 10.41 17.17 4.93
C ASN A 194 10.53 15.77 4.32
N ASP A 195 11.73 15.20 4.40
CA ASP A 195 11.96 13.79 4.07
C ASP A 195 11.53 12.88 5.24
N ASP A 196 10.33 13.13 5.77
CA ASP A 196 9.69 12.33 6.80
C ASP A 196 8.83 11.22 6.16
N TRP A 197 8.51 10.20 6.94
CA TRP A 197 7.58 9.16 6.50
C TRP A 197 6.16 9.72 6.38
N VAL A 198 5.53 9.51 5.23
CA VAL A 198 4.14 9.87 4.97
C VAL A 198 3.30 8.61 4.94
N LYS A 199 2.22 8.59 5.71
CA LYS A 199 1.31 7.46 5.77
C LYS A 199 0.22 7.59 4.72
N VAL A 200 0.08 6.56 3.89
CA VAL A 200 -0.96 6.48 2.84
C VAL A 200 -1.78 5.22 3.02
N GLU A 201 -3.09 5.38 2.93
CA GLU A 201 -4.03 4.28 2.87
C GLU A 201 -4.94 4.41 1.65
N VAL A 202 -5.43 3.28 1.17
CA VAL A 202 -6.35 3.21 0.05
C VAL A 202 -7.46 2.22 0.38
N ILE A 203 -8.71 2.64 0.25
CA ILE A 203 -9.86 1.76 0.34
C ILE A 203 -10.42 1.59 -1.07
N VAL A 204 -10.44 0.35 -1.56
CA VAL A 204 -10.96 -0.01 -2.88
C VAL A 204 -12.14 -0.97 -2.70
N LYS A 205 -13.25 -0.67 -3.37
CA LYS A 205 -14.41 -1.56 -3.46
C LYS A 205 -14.71 -1.82 -4.93
N SER A 206 -14.11 -2.87 -5.48
CA SER A 206 -14.22 -3.23 -6.89
C SER A 206 -13.84 -2.04 -7.78
N ASN A 207 -14.38 -1.97 -8.99
CA ASN A 207 -14.38 -0.79 -9.84
C ASN A 207 -15.32 0.34 -9.37
N ASN A 208 -16.03 0.18 -8.25
CA ASN A 208 -17.16 1.05 -7.88
C ASN A 208 -16.70 2.32 -7.14
N ILE A 209 -15.85 2.19 -6.13
CA ILE A 209 -15.36 3.33 -5.37
C ILE A 209 -13.94 3.09 -4.87
N VAL A 210 -13.12 4.14 -4.98
CA VAL A 210 -11.76 4.21 -4.43
C VAL A 210 -11.63 5.48 -3.59
N HIS A 211 -11.02 5.34 -2.42
CA HIS A 211 -10.66 6.44 -1.53
C HIS A 211 -9.15 6.43 -1.31
N HIS A 212 -8.50 7.56 -1.52
CA HIS A 212 -7.13 7.78 -1.07
C HIS A 212 -7.15 8.52 0.27
N ILE A 213 -6.33 8.08 1.21
CA ILE A 213 -6.26 8.60 2.57
C ILE A 213 -4.79 8.93 2.87
N VAL A 214 -4.54 10.11 3.43
CA VAL A 214 -3.19 10.54 3.86
C VAL A 214 -3.25 10.92 5.34
N GLU A 215 -2.38 10.32 6.17
CA GLU A 215 -2.35 10.36 7.64
C GLU A 215 -3.64 9.86 8.33
N SER A 216 -4.76 10.53 8.06
CA SER A 216 -6.11 10.19 8.53
C SER A 216 -7.23 10.74 7.64
N ASP A 217 -6.92 11.63 6.70
CA ASP A 217 -7.92 12.36 5.94
C ASP A 217 -8.15 11.73 4.57
N THR A 218 -9.41 11.57 4.17
CA THR A 218 -9.74 11.19 2.80
C THR A 218 -9.50 12.39 1.89
N VAL A 219 -8.50 12.29 1.01
CA VAL A 219 -8.03 13.43 0.20
C VAL A 219 -8.55 13.43 -1.24
N ILE A 220 -9.00 12.27 -1.73
CA ILE A 220 -9.71 12.16 -3.01
C ILE A 220 -10.56 10.89 -3.03
N SER A 221 -11.66 10.94 -3.77
CA SER A 221 -12.55 9.80 -4.01
C SER A 221 -13.01 9.77 -5.45
N TYR A 222 -13.04 8.58 -6.06
CA TYR A 222 -13.42 8.39 -7.45
C TYR A 222 -13.99 6.99 -7.68
N SER A 223 -14.60 6.79 -8.84
CA SER A 223 -15.45 5.64 -9.14
C SER A 223 -15.30 5.19 -10.59
N ASN A 224 -15.98 4.09 -10.95
CA ASN A 224 -16.13 3.60 -12.31
C ASN A 224 -14.78 3.35 -13.03
N LEU A 225 -13.87 2.64 -12.37
CA LEU A 225 -12.58 2.26 -12.97
C LEU A 225 -12.82 1.35 -14.16
N ARG A 226 -12.29 1.72 -15.32
CA ARG A 226 -12.45 0.97 -16.57
C ARG A 226 -11.27 1.18 -17.49
N VAL A 227 -10.94 0.18 -18.30
CA VAL A 227 -9.89 0.32 -19.31
C VAL A 227 -10.27 1.44 -20.27
N GLY A 228 -9.36 2.39 -20.49
CA GLY A 228 -9.71 3.67 -21.11
C GLY A 228 -8.53 4.62 -21.22
N GLY A 229 -8.80 5.88 -21.52
CA GLY A 229 -7.75 6.88 -21.73
C GLY A 229 -6.92 6.66 -23.00
N ASP A 230 -5.80 7.36 -23.09
CA ASP A 230 -4.94 7.45 -24.27
C ASP A 230 -3.64 6.62 -24.16
N LYS A 231 -3.44 5.91 -23.05
CA LYS A 231 -2.23 5.13 -22.73
C LYS A 231 -2.46 3.62 -22.68
N ILE A 232 -3.45 3.11 -23.39
CA ILE A 232 -3.72 1.67 -23.46
C ILE A 232 -2.68 1.01 -24.38
N PRO A 233 -1.90 0.02 -23.92
CA PRO A 233 -0.96 -0.69 -24.77
C PRO A 233 -1.70 -1.57 -25.79
N GLU A 234 -1.07 -1.83 -26.94
CA GLU A 234 -1.70 -2.51 -28.08
C GLU A 234 -2.31 -3.87 -27.71
N ASN A 235 -1.59 -4.64 -26.89
CA ASN A 235 -2.02 -5.97 -26.43
C ASN A 235 -3.15 -5.94 -25.38
N TYR A 236 -3.62 -4.76 -24.98
CA TYR A 236 -4.69 -4.56 -24.01
C TYR A 236 -5.90 -3.80 -24.59
N LEU A 237 -5.82 -3.35 -25.85
CA LEU A 237 -6.90 -2.63 -26.54
C LEU A 237 -8.20 -3.42 -26.66
N SER A 238 -8.13 -4.75 -26.73
CA SER A 238 -9.32 -5.61 -26.77
C SER A 238 -10.21 -5.48 -25.54
N ARG A 239 -9.66 -4.94 -24.44
CA ARG A 239 -10.35 -4.74 -23.16
C ARG A 239 -10.92 -3.33 -23.01
N LEU A 240 -10.88 -2.49 -24.05
CA LEU A 240 -11.38 -1.13 -23.99
C LEU A 240 -12.81 -1.07 -23.42
N SER A 241 -13.03 -0.16 -22.47
CA SER A 241 -14.29 0.01 -21.71
C SER A 241 -14.64 -1.13 -20.76
N GLU A 242 -13.84 -2.20 -20.65
CA GLU A 242 -14.06 -3.22 -19.63
C GLU A 242 -13.91 -2.63 -18.22
N PRO A 243 -14.82 -2.95 -17.29
CA PRO A 243 -14.67 -2.60 -15.88
C PRO A 243 -13.40 -3.21 -15.27
N LEU A 244 -12.67 -2.41 -14.52
CA LEU A 244 -11.47 -2.85 -13.81
C LEU A 244 -11.83 -3.30 -12.38
N VAL A 245 -12.47 -4.47 -12.28
CA VAL A 245 -13.11 -5.00 -11.06
C VAL A 245 -12.11 -5.51 -10.01
N ASP A 246 -11.00 -6.07 -10.46
CA ASP A 246 -9.91 -6.56 -9.61
C ASP A 246 -8.57 -6.40 -10.33
N GLY A 247 -7.48 -6.59 -9.60
CA GLY A 247 -6.15 -6.68 -10.18
C GLY A 247 -5.06 -6.78 -9.12
N TYR A 248 -3.83 -6.47 -9.52
CA TYR A 248 -2.66 -6.56 -8.66
C TYR A 248 -2.32 -5.21 -8.02
N ILE A 249 -1.41 -5.24 -7.04
CA ILE A 249 -0.85 -4.05 -6.41
C ILE A 249 0.61 -3.96 -6.80
N SER A 250 1.07 -2.78 -7.22
CA SER A 250 2.50 -2.58 -7.49
C SER A 250 3.01 -1.23 -7.00
N LEU A 251 4.31 -1.16 -6.73
CA LEU A 251 5.01 0.06 -6.33
C LEU A 251 5.94 0.51 -7.46
N GLN A 252 5.96 1.81 -7.73
CA GLN A 252 6.60 2.40 -8.90
C GLN A 252 8.05 2.87 -8.61
N SER A 253 8.88 2.74 -9.63
CA SER A 253 10.24 3.24 -9.74
C SER A 253 10.31 4.22 -10.93
N GLU A 254 10.53 5.50 -10.65
CA GLU A 254 10.39 6.59 -11.63
C GLU A 254 11.52 7.64 -11.61
N GLY A 255 12.72 7.26 -11.21
CA GLY A 255 13.91 8.11 -11.31
C GLY A 255 14.20 8.95 -10.06
N HIS A 256 13.39 8.88 -9.00
CA HIS A 256 13.77 9.40 -7.68
C HIS A 256 13.78 8.28 -6.64
N PRO A 257 14.83 8.13 -5.81
CA PRO A 257 14.83 7.11 -4.75
C PRO A 257 13.68 7.29 -3.75
N VAL A 258 13.03 6.18 -3.41
CA VAL A 258 11.91 6.12 -2.46
C VAL A 258 11.99 4.84 -1.64
N GLU A 259 11.58 4.92 -0.39
CA GLU A 259 11.47 3.78 0.53
C GLU A 259 10.01 3.56 0.92
N PHE A 260 9.64 2.29 1.10
CA PHE A 260 8.32 1.86 1.54
C PHE A 260 8.43 0.88 2.70
N LYS A 261 7.55 1.01 3.69
CA LYS A 261 7.46 0.06 4.81
C LYS A 261 6.02 -0.09 5.29
N ASN A 262 5.81 -1.04 6.20
CA ASN A 262 4.51 -1.31 6.82
C ASN A 262 3.40 -1.59 5.78
N ILE A 263 3.76 -2.27 4.68
CA ILE A 263 2.85 -2.58 3.58
C ILE A 263 1.90 -3.69 4.03
N LYS A 264 0.66 -3.33 4.31
CA LYS A 264 -0.37 -4.23 4.84
C LYS A 264 -1.66 -4.09 4.07
N ILE A 265 -2.36 -5.20 3.89
CA ILE A 265 -3.66 -5.24 3.24
C ILE A 265 -4.68 -5.97 4.10
N LYS A 266 -5.91 -5.48 4.11
CA LYS A 266 -7.07 -6.14 4.70
C LYS A 266 -8.10 -6.34 3.60
N ASN A 267 -8.50 -7.59 3.35
CA ASN A 267 -9.62 -7.86 2.45
C ASN A 267 -10.91 -7.33 3.06
N LEU A 268 -11.78 -6.79 2.21
CA LEU A 268 -13.11 -6.31 2.59
C LEU A 268 -14.16 -7.19 1.91
N ASP A 269 -15.30 -7.36 2.57
CA ASP A 269 -16.45 -8.08 2.01
C ASP A 269 -17.07 -7.34 0.82
#